data_AF-A0A0N0TQC6-F1
#
_entry.id   AF-A0A0N0TQC6-F1
#
_cell.length_a   1.000
_cell.length_b   1.000
_cell.length_c   1.000
_cell.angle_alpha   90.00
_cell.angle_beta   90.00
_cell.angle_gamma   90.00
#
_symmetry.space_group_name_H-M   'P 1'
#
loop_
_entity.id
_entity.type
_entity.pdbx_description
1 polymer ?
#
loop_
_entity_poly.entity_id
_entity_poly.type
_entity_poly.pdbx_seq_one_letter_code
_entity_poly.pdbx_strand_id
1 'polypeptide(L)'
;MPRPLPSDVIVPTETHRVQAMAEHSLGELNESTRRLPRSAMFALCTRLREVQNAAQLSGTSLDMSEVWTTKLLLERATEGVGRQEDVLERHEAGRVILAFEHGADRIADGAVVDGDLLGEISGRLTGRDADTTESRLRTQQSWLEGTSPGQVPILTPPPGAMLHSGFAQWSTWVGAPHPLPRIGKIALGHLNLALLDPFEGTGRYLPVIYSSLEMVRSGLLREQVLPMSSWLDEHAGEYHEQIRAVVDGGPIEKWIEFFADGVRLQARAQLRLIDELDSLCEKLLDRAKGSPTVQRVVAGLITAPVTSNRALEAMYGMANRTATQVTRHLENTGVLENLGGKSYNKVFACQSVLDVYALQTPSPPESDKAVFLPPAN
;
A
#
# COMPACT_ATOMS: atom_id res chain seq x y z
N MET A 1 2.81 27.57 -7.85
CA MET A 1 1.65 26.88 -8.48
C MET A 1 2.20 25.71 -9.28
N PRO A 2 1.65 24.49 -9.13
CA PRO A 2 2.02 23.38 -10.01
C PRO A 2 1.75 23.79 -11.46
N ARG A 3 2.74 23.59 -12.34
CA ARG A 3 2.54 23.80 -13.77
C ARG A 3 1.53 22.75 -14.26
N PRO A 4 0.69 23.07 -15.26
CA PRO A 4 -0.13 22.07 -15.93
C PRO A 4 0.75 20.90 -16.38
N LEU A 5 0.23 19.68 -16.27
CA LEU A 5 0.94 18.49 -16.72
C LEU A 5 1.23 18.62 -18.23
N PRO A 6 2.48 18.42 -18.68
CA PRO A 6 2.82 18.64 -20.08
C PRO A 6 2.15 17.58 -20.96
N SER A 7 1.70 17.98 -22.16
CA SER A 7 1.22 17.03 -23.17
C SER A 7 2.36 16.25 -23.84
N ASP A 8 3.53 16.89 -23.96
CA ASP A 8 4.75 16.32 -24.53
C ASP A 8 5.87 16.43 -23.50
N VAL A 9 6.25 15.28 -22.93
CA VAL A 9 7.38 15.20 -22.00
C VAL A 9 8.51 14.47 -22.70
N ILE A 10 9.55 15.22 -23.07
CA ILE A 10 10.77 14.67 -23.66
C ILE A 10 11.75 14.43 -22.51
N VAL A 11 12.12 13.17 -22.27
CA VAL A 11 13.11 12.80 -21.26
C VAL A 11 14.38 12.23 -21.91
N PRO A 12 15.55 12.38 -21.27
CA PRO A 12 16.79 11.76 -21.73
C PRO A 12 16.69 10.23 -21.83
N THR A 13 17.56 9.64 -22.65
CA THR A 13 17.69 8.17 -22.76
C THR A 13 17.99 7.50 -21.42
N GLU A 14 18.74 8.18 -20.54
CA GLU A 14 19.02 7.69 -19.18
C GLU A 14 17.74 7.50 -18.36
N THR A 15 16.85 8.49 -18.39
CA THR A 15 15.55 8.44 -17.70
C THR A 15 14.65 7.34 -18.27
N HIS A 16 14.69 7.09 -19.59
CA HIS A 16 14.02 5.93 -20.18
C HIS A 16 14.58 4.60 -19.66
N ARG A 17 15.91 4.50 -19.51
CA ARG A 17 16.57 3.30 -19.00
C ARG A 17 16.16 3.00 -17.56
N VAL A 18 16.10 3.99 -16.68
CA VAL A 18 15.68 3.80 -15.27
C VAL A 18 14.22 3.34 -15.21
N GLN A 19 13.33 3.94 -15.99
CA GLN A 19 11.93 3.50 -16.08
C GLN A 19 11.82 2.05 -16.58
N ALA A 20 12.58 1.67 -17.61
CA ALA A 20 12.58 0.30 -18.11
C ALA A 20 13.07 -0.72 -17.06
N MET A 21 14.07 -0.34 -16.25
CA MET A 21 14.54 -1.18 -15.14
C MET A 21 13.47 -1.33 -14.04
N ALA A 22 12.72 -0.27 -13.74
CA ALA A 22 11.60 -0.32 -12.80
C ALA A 22 10.48 -1.24 -13.33
N GLU A 23 10.05 -1.07 -14.58
CA GLU A 23 9.04 -1.93 -15.20
C GLU A 23 9.48 -3.40 -15.27
N HIS A 24 10.78 -3.65 -15.52
CA HIS A 24 11.34 -5.01 -15.48
C HIS A 24 11.21 -5.65 -14.09
N SER A 25 11.61 -4.94 -13.03
CA SER A 25 11.49 -5.45 -11.65
C SER A 25 10.03 -5.63 -11.22
N LEU A 26 9.09 -4.82 -11.72
CA LEU A 26 7.66 -5.08 -11.53
C LEU A 26 7.19 -6.35 -12.26
N GLY A 27 7.75 -6.63 -13.45
CA GLY A 27 7.52 -7.88 -14.17
C GLY A 27 7.97 -9.10 -13.38
N GLU A 28 9.16 -9.05 -12.79
CA GLU A 28 9.68 -10.11 -11.91
C GLU A 28 8.79 -10.30 -10.68
N LEU A 29 8.40 -9.20 -10.02
CA LEU A 29 7.51 -9.22 -8.86
C LEU A 29 6.15 -9.85 -9.21
N ASN A 30 5.52 -9.46 -10.32
CA ASN A 30 4.27 -10.05 -10.77
C ASN A 30 4.35 -11.57 -10.91
N GLU A 31 5.42 -12.06 -11.53
CA GLU A 31 5.59 -13.47 -11.79
C GLU A 31 5.90 -14.25 -10.50
N SER A 32 6.61 -13.64 -9.56
CA SER A 32 6.82 -14.22 -8.22
C SER A 32 5.51 -14.30 -7.43
N THR A 33 4.77 -13.20 -7.32
CA THR A 33 3.49 -13.17 -6.60
C THR A 33 2.46 -14.11 -7.21
N ARG A 34 2.46 -14.31 -8.54
CA ARG A 34 1.56 -15.27 -9.20
C ARG A 34 1.79 -16.71 -8.75
N ARG A 35 3.01 -17.07 -8.33
CA ARG A 35 3.33 -18.42 -7.85
C ARG A 35 2.93 -18.63 -6.39
N LEU A 36 2.66 -17.56 -5.64
CA LEU A 36 2.31 -17.65 -4.23
C LEU A 36 0.95 -18.32 -4.00
N PRO A 37 0.92 -19.10 -2.92
CA PRO A 37 -0.21 -19.33 -2.04
C PRO A 37 -1.29 -18.26 -1.96
N ARG A 38 -2.27 -18.13 -2.87
CA ARG A 38 -3.31 -17.08 -2.78
C ARG A 38 -2.73 -15.65 -2.84
N SER A 39 -2.27 -15.23 -4.02
CA SER A 39 -1.74 -13.88 -4.31
C SER A 39 -2.54 -12.73 -3.67
N ALA A 40 -3.87 -12.81 -3.74
CA ALA A 40 -4.78 -11.79 -3.18
C ALA A 40 -4.54 -11.50 -1.70
N MET A 41 -4.12 -12.52 -0.92
CA MET A 41 -3.81 -12.35 0.49
C MET A 41 -2.46 -11.66 0.71
N PHE A 42 -1.47 -11.87 -0.17
CA PHE A 42 -0.22 -11.12 -0.15
C PHE A 42 -0.44 -9.65 -0.53
N ALA A 43 -1.31 -9.37 -1.52
CA ALA A 43 -1.73 -8.01 -1.83
C ALA A 43 -2.45 -7.35 -0.64
N LEU A 44 -3.29 -8.11 0.09
CA LEU A 44 -3.85 -7.63 1.35
C LEU A 44 -2.76 -7.30 2.38
N CYS A 45 -1.80 -8.20 2.64
CA CYS A 45 -0.66 -7.91 3.54
C CYS A 45 0.03 -6.60 3.15
N THR A 46 0.25 -6.40 1.86
CA THR A 46 0.89 -5.19 1.33
C THR A 46 0.06 -3.95 1.59
N ARG A 47 -1.25 -3.99 1.35
CA ARG A 47 -2.18 -2.89 1.71
C ARG A 47 -2.19 -2.60 3.21
N LEU A 48 -2.11 -3.62 4.06
CA LEU A 48 -2.05 -3.42 5.51
C LEU A 48 -0.74 -2.78 5.94
N ARG A 49 0.39 -3.10 5.29
CA ARG A 49 1.67 -2.40 5.50
C ARG A 49 1.60 -0.95 5.05
N GLU A 50 0.94 -0.69 3.92
CA GLU A 50 0.65 0.67 3.47
C GLU A 50 -0.13 1.45 4.54
N VAL A 51 -1.16 0.84 5.16
CA VAL A 51 -1.95 1.43 6.27
C VAL A 51 -1.09 1.70 7.51
N GLN A 52 -0.17 0.80 7.84
CA GLN A 52 0.71 0.96 8.99
C GLN A 52 1.68 2.13 8.80
N ASN A 53 2.44 2.13 7.70
CA ASN A 53 3.39 3.19 7.35
C ASN A 53 2.66 4.53 7.23
N ALA A 54 1.45 4.48 6.69
CA ALA A 54 0.57 5.61 6.59
C ALA A 54 0.32 6.26 7.95
N ALA A 55 -0.23 5.50 8.90
CA ALA A 55 -0.55 6.01 10.22
C ALA A 55 0.68 6.61 10.93
N GLN A 56 1.86 6.02 10.72
CA GLN A 56 3.11 6.52 11.28
C GLN A 56 3.47 7.92 10.75
N LEU A 57 3.20 8.22 9.48
CA LEU A 57 3.34 9.56 8.89
C LEU A 57 2.41 10.59 9.54
N SER A 58 1.22 10.18 10.00
CA SER A 58 0.28 11.01 10.76
C SER A 58 0.66 11.15 12.25
N GLY A 59 1.76 10.54 12.70
CA GLY A 59 2.16 10.51 14.11
C GLY A 59 1.44 9.45 14.96
N THR A 60 0.65 8.56 14.34
CA THR A 60 -0.02 7.45 15.00
C THR A 60 0.82 6.18 14.85
N SER A 61 1.40 5.68 15.95
CA SER A 61 2.09 4.39 15.94
C SER A 61 1.06 3.26 15.95
N LEU A 62 0.99 2.47 14.88
CA LEU A 62 0.19 1.24 14.81
C LEU A 62 1.10 0.03 14.63
N ASP A 63 0.84 -1.03 15.38
CA ASP A 63 1.51 -2.32 15.15
C ASP A 63 0.82 -3.14 14.04
N MET A 64 1.58 -3.95 13.30
CA MET A 64 1.02 -4.84 12.27
C MET A 64 -0.02 -5.80 12.86
N SER A 65 0.16 -6.23 14.12
CA SER A 65 -0.83 -7.08 14.80
C SER A 65 -2.16 -6.33 15.02
N GLU A 66 -2.12 -5.03 15.33
CA GLU A 66 -3.30 -4.17 15.53
C GLU A 66 -4.02 -3.91 14.19
N VAL A 67 -3.27 -3.64 13.12
CA VAL A 67 -3.82 -3.44 11.78
C VAL A 67 -4.53 -4.72 11.29
N TRP A 68 -3.88 -5.88 11.44
CA TRP A 68 -4.49 -7.17 11.11
C TRP A 68 -5.71 -7.49 11.97
N THR A 69 -5.65 -7.20 13.26
CA THR A 69 -6.80 -7.40 14.16
C THR A 69 -7.96 -6.52 13.73
N THR A 70 -7.70 -5.27 13.31
CA THR A 70 -8.73 -4.38 12.75
C THR A 70 -9.34 -4.96 11.48
N LYS A 71 -8.53 -5.51 10.56
CA LYS A 71 -9.03 -6.20 9.36
C LYS A 71 -9.94 -7.39 9.71
N LEU A 72 -9.53 -8.25 10.64
CA LEU A 72 -10.36 -9.37 11.09
C LEU A 72 -11.67 -8.92 11.75
N LEU A 73 -11.66 -7.76 12.43
CA LEU A 73 -12.87 -7.19 13.01
C LEU A 73 -13.80 -6.59 11.95
N LEU A 74 -13.26 -5.97 10.90
CA LEU A 74 -14.02 -5.45 9.75
C LEU A 74 -14.79 -6.55 9.04
N GLU A 75 -14.14 -7.67 8.71
CA GLU A 75 -14.78 -8.82 8.02
C GLU A 75 -15.94 -9.43 8.83
N ARG A 76 -15.93 -9.24 10.14
CA ARG A 76 -17.01 -9.70 11.02
C ARG A 76 -18.18 -8.74 11.07
N ALA A 77 -17.91 -7.45 11.04
CA ALA A 77 -18.94 -6.42 11.08
C ALA A 77 -19.86 -6.54 9.85
N THR A 78 -19.29 -6.88 8.68
CA THR A 78 -20.04 -7.11 7.43
C THR A 78 -20.97 -8.32 7.47
N GLU A 79 -20.74 -9.30 8.35
CA GLU A 79 -21.57 -10.52 8.46
C GLU A 79 -22.68 -10.41 9.52
N GLY A 80 -22.70 -9.35 10.33
CA GLY A 80 -23.64 -9.17 11.45
C GLY A 80 -24.33 -7.81 11.40
N VAL A 81 -25.62 -7.80 11.02
CA VAL A 81 -26.47 -6.60 10.88
C VAL A 81 -26.26 -5.56 12.00
N GLY A 82 -25.64 -4.43 11.63
CA GLY A 82 -26.12 -3.09 11.98
C GLY A 82 -25.62 -2.39 13.25
N ARG A 83 -24.58 -2.85 13.98
CA ARG A 83 -24.10 -2.11 15.18
C ARG A 83 -22.57 -2.00 15.38
N GLN A 84 -21.73 -2.38 14.41
CA GLN A 84 -20.26 -2.27 14.52
C GLN A 84 -19.54 -1.53 13.38
N GLU A 85 -20.20 -1.26 12.25
CA GLU A 85 -19.67 -0.36 11.20
C GLU A 85 -19.31 1.02 11.81
N ASP A 86 -20.17 1.51 12.70
CA ASP A 86 -20.07 2.82 13.35
C ASP A 86 -18.86 2.98 14.31
N VAL A 87 -18.21 1.89 14.74
CA VAL A 87 -17.00 1.94 15.60
C VAL A 87 -15.72 1.81 14.77
N LEU A 88 -15.78 1.13 13.61
CA LEU A 88 -14.63 0.82 12.77
C LEU A 88 -14.38 1.88 11.68
N GLU A 89 -15.43 2.58 11.23
CA GLU A 89 -15.32 3.83 10.46
C GLU A 89 -14.68 4.97 11.27
N ARG A 90 -14.72 4.89 12.60
CA ARG A 90 -14.09 5.88 13.50
C ARG A 90 -12.59 5.63 13.71
N HIS A 91 -12.11 4.40 13.48
CA HIS A 91 -10.69 4.06 13.59
C HIS A 91 -9.92 4.42 12.31
N GLU A 92 -8.81 5.17 12.42
CA GLU A 92 -8.00 5.60 11.27
C GLU A 92 -7.56 4.41 10.40
N ALA A 93 -7.03 3.35 11.01
CA ALA A 93 -6.60 2.16 10.27
C ALA A 93 -7.74 1.51 9.48
N GLY A 94 -8.96 1.47 10.04
CA GLY A 94 -10.12 0.86 9.39
C GLY A 94 -10.51 1.64 8.12
N ARG A 95 -10.54 2.97 8.22
CA ARG A 95 -10.82 3.85 7.07
C ARG A 95 -9.80 3.70 5.96
N VAL A 96 -8.51 3.64 6.28
CA VAL A 96 -7.45 3.47 5.28
C VAL A 96 -7.55 2.10 4.61
N ILE A 97 -7.81 1.02 5.37
CA ILE A 97 -8.05 -0.31 4.81
C ILE A 97 -9.22 -0.29 3.82
N LEU A 98 -10.36 0.25 4.22
CA LEU A 98 -11.57 0.33 3.38
C LEU A 98 -11.35 1.19 2.13
N ALA A 99 -10.53 2.24 2.21
CA ALA A 99 -10.20 3.08 1.07
C ALA A 99 -9.35 2.33 0.02
N PHE A 100 -8.33 1.58 0.46
CA PHE A 100 -7.53 0.75 -0.43
C PHE A 100 -8.34 -0.40 -1.05
N GLU A 101 -9.19 -1.08 -0.26
CA GLU A 101 -10.05 -2.16 -0.75
C GLU A 101 -11.07 -1.65 -1.77
N HIS A 102 -11.74 -0.53 -1.47
CA HIS A 102 -12.66 0.10 -2.42
C HIS A 102 -11.99 0.47 -3.74
N GLY A 103 -10.79 1.06 -3.68
CA GLY A 103 -10.02 1.36 -4.88
C GLY A 103 -9.71 0.10 -5.69
N ALA A 104 -9.30 -0.97 -5.03
CA ALA A 104 -8.99 -2.24 -5.67
C ALA A 104 -10.22 -2.86 -6.34
N ASP A 105 -11.37 -2.87 -5.67
CA ASP A 105 -12.63 -3.41 -6.18
C ASP A 105 -13.09 -2.61 -7.41
N ARG A 106 -13.01 -1.28 -7.36
CA ARG A 106 -13.36 -0.43 -8.51
C ARG A 106 -12.47 -0.68 -9.72
N ILE A 107 -11.17 -0.90 -9.53
CA ILE A 107 -10.26 -1.26 -10.62
C ILE A 107 -10.56 -2.66 -11.16
N ALA A 108 -10.91 -3.62 -10.29
CA ALA A 108 -11.35 -4.95 -10.73
C ALA A 108 -12.64 -4.88 -11.57
N ASP A 109 -13.54 -3.95 -11.26
CA ASP A 109 -14.76 -3.65 -12.04
C ASP A 109 -14.49 -2.85 -13.34
N GLY A 110 -13.22 -2.53 -13.64
CA GLY A 110 -12.82 -1.84 -14.86
C GLY A 110 -12.88 -0.31 -14.79
N ALA A 111 -12.97 0.27 -13.60
CA ALA A 111 -12.89 1.72 -13.43
C ALA A 111 -11.52 2.27 -13.85
N VAL A 112 -11.49 3.56 -14.18
CA VAL A 112 -10.27 4.33 -14.37
C VAL A 112 -9.86 5.02 -13.06
N VAL A 113 -8.56 5.30 -12.88
CA VAL A 113 -8.07 6.06 -11.71
C VAL A 113 -8.18 7.55 -12.01
N ASP A 114 -9.42 8.07 -11.99
CA ASP A 114 -9.73 9.46 -12.26
C ASP A 114 -10.10 10.22 -10.97
N GLY A 115 -10.48 11.49 -11.13
CA GLY A 115 -10.88 12.35 -10.03
C GLY A 115 -12.08 11.84 -9.24
N ASP A 116 -13.01 11.11 -9.87
CA ASP A 116 -14.19 10.59 -9.21
C ASP A 116 -13.84 9.41 -8.31
N LEU A 117 -13.05 8.45 -8.81
CA LEU A 117 -12.56 7.36 -7.96
C LEU A 117 -11.75 7.91 -6.77
N LEU A 118 -10.90 8.91 -6.99
CA LEU A 118 -10.15 9.54 -5.88
C LEU A 118 -11.06 10.29 -4.90
N GLY A 119 -12.16 10.90 -5.37
CA GLY A 119 -13.18 11.49 -4.50
C GLY A 119 -13.84 10.47 -3.59
N GLU A 120 -14.20 9.31 -4.14
CA GLU A 120 -14.77 8.20 -3.38
C GLU A 120 -13.79 7.61 -2.35
N ILE A 121 -12.52 7.47 -2.72
CA ILE A 121 -11.44 7.02 -1.84
C ILE A 121 -11.22 8.04 -0.71
N SER A 122 -11.19 9.34 -1.05
CA SER A 122 -11.07 10.41 -0.06
C SER A 122 -12.20 10.41 0.96
N GLY A 123 -13.44 10.16 0.52
CA GLY A 123 -14.59 10.04 1.42
C GLY A 123 -14.37 8.95 2.47
N ARG A 124 -13.88 7.78 2.06
CA ARG A 124 -13.55 6.66 2.96
C ARG A 124 -12.40 6.98 3.89
N LEU A 125 -11.30 7.55 3.39
CA LEU A 125 -10.14 7.93 4.21
C LEU A 125 -10.53 8.89 5.35
N THR A 126 -11.36 9.87 5.04
CA THR A 126 -11.71 10.97 5.95
C THR A 126 -12.96 10.70 6.79
N GLY A 127 -13.74 9.67 6.44
CA GLY A 127 -15.06 9.43 7.01
C GLY A 127 -16.06 10.55 6.68
N ARG A 128 -15.78 11.35 5.64
CA ARG A 128 -16.66 12.43 5.18
C ARG A 128 -17.44 11.95 3.96
N ASP A 129 -18.68 11.58 4.19
CA ASP A 129 -19.63 11.37 3.11
C ASP A 129 -20.05 12.71 2.53
N ALA A 130 -19.95 12.80 1.21
CA ALA A 130 -20.46 13.92 0.44
C ALA A 130 -21.10 13.36 -0.84
N ASP A 131 -22.10 14.06 -1.35
CA ASP A 131 -22.87 13.59 -2.51
C ASP A 131 -22.05 13.59 -3.80
N THR A 132 -21.00 14.42 -3.90
CA THR A 132 -20.17 14.56 -5.12
C THR A 132 -18.68 14.69 -4.81
N THR A 133 -17.81 14.41 -5.80
CA THR A 133 -16.36 14.67 -5.73
C THR A 133 -16.07 16.15 -5.54
N GLU A 134 -16.77 17.01 -6.28
CA GLU A 134 -16.59 18.46 -6.21
C GLU A 134 -16.89 19.01 -4.82
N SER A 135 -17.93 18.49 -4.16
CA SER A 135 -18.27 18.87 -2.78
C SER A 135 -17.27 18.36 -1.73
N ARG A 136 -16.32 17.49 -2.10
CA ARG A 136 -15.24 17.03 -1.21
C ARG A 136 -13.97 17.86 -1.32
N LEU A 137 -13.81 18.66 -2.39
CA LEU A 137 -12.62 19.49 -2.56
C LEU A 137 -12.43 20.42 -1.37
N ARG A 138 -11.18 20.58 -0.94
CA ARG A 138 -10.87 21.36 0.26
C ARG A 138 -11.34 22.80 0.14
N THR A 139 -11.81 23.33 1.27
CA THR A 139 -12.24 24.73 1.38
C THR A 139 -11.18 25.60 2.06
N GLN A 140 -10.22 24.97 2.73
CA GLN A 140 -9.12 25.63 3.40
C GLN A 140 -7.83 25.58 2.57
N GLN A 141 -6.95 26.55 2.79
CA GLN A 141 -5.61 26.55 2.20
C GLN A 141 -4.80 25.40 2.78
N SER A 142 -4.06 24.69 1.91
CA SER A 142 -3.11 23.65 2.32
C SER A 142 -1.69 24.03 1.90
N TRP A 143 -0.70 23.34 2.46
CA TRP A 143 0.70 23.48 2.14
C TRP A 143 1.40 22.14 2.32
N LEU A 144 2.41 21.86 1.50
CA LEU A 144 3.34 20.78 1.77
C LEU A 144 4.44 21.32 2.68
N GLU A 145 4.53 20.76 3.88
CA GLU A 145 5.53 21.14 4.86
C GLU A 145 6.95 20.79 4.39
N GLY A 146 7.94 21.54 4.90
CA GLY A 146 9.33 21.16 4.74
C GLY A 146 9.73 20.07 5.74
N THR A 147 10.81 19.35 5.45
CA THR A 147 11.34 18.29 6.33
C THR A 147 12.27 18.82 7.41
N SER A 148 12.70 20.08 7.31
CA SER A 148 13.65 20.71 8.25
C SER A 148 13.13 22.03 8.82
N PRO A 149 13.44 22.36 10.09
CA PRO A 149 13.12 23.66 10.67
C PRO A 149 13.66 24.81 9.81
N GLY A 150 12.79 25.75 9.44
CA GLY A 150 13.14 26.93 8.63
C GLY A 150 12.99 26.74 7.11
N GLN A 151 12.66 25.55 6.63
CA GLN A 151 12.36 25.34 5.22
C GLN A 151 10.99 25.95 4.86
N VAL A 152 10.95 26.84 3.87
CA VAL A 152 9.72 27.52 3.44
C VAL A 152 8.74 26.48 2.87
N PRO A 153 7.49 26.38 3.34
CA PRO A 153 6.54 25.39 2.85
C PRO A 153 6.16 25.63 1.38
N ILE A 154 5.79 24.58 0.65
CA ILE A 154 5.30 24.68 -0.72
C ILE A 154 3.80 24.96 -0.66
N LEU A 155 3.39 26.13 -1.16
CA LEU A 155 1.98 26.51 -1.21
C LEU A 155 1.25 25.77 -2.33
N THR A 156 0.19 25.03 -1.98
CA THR A 156 -0.70 24.36 -2.94
C THR A 156 -1.71 25.37 -3.53
N PRO A 157 -2.41 25.07 -4.64
CA PRO A 157 -3.38 25.99 -5.22
C PRO A 157 -4.43 26.48 -4.21
N PRO A 158 -4.91 27.74 -4.28
CA PRO A 158 -5.98 28.17 -3.39
C PRO A 158 -7.28 27.38 -3.69
N PRO A 159 -8.12 27.16 -2.66
CA PRO A 159 -9.46 26.62 -2.83
C PRO A 159 -10.29 27.38 -3.88
N GLY A 160 -11.29 26.69 -4.45
CA GLY A 160 -12.17 27.25 -5.47
C GLY A 160 -11.67 27.02 -6.90
N ALA A 161 -11.92 27.98 -7.80
CA ALA A 161 -11.77 27.77 -9.25
C ALA A 161 -10.39 27.24 -9.69
N MET A 162 -9.31 27.66 -9.02
CA MET A 162 -7.95 27.19 -9.34
C MET A 162 -7.76 25.72 -8.99
N LEU A 163 -8.19 25.30 -7.80
CA LEU A 163 -8.12 23.90 -7.41
C LEU A 163 -9.04 23.04 -8.28
N HIS A 164 -10.28 23.47 -8.52
CA HIS A 164 -11.25 22.71 -9.32
C HIS A 164 -10.72 22.49 -10.75
N SER A 165 -10.24 23.55 -11.39
CA SER A 165 -9.67 23.45 -12.74
C SER A 165 -8.39 22.63 -12.78
N GLY A 166 -7.48 22.79 -11.81
CA GLY A 166 -6.26 22.00 -11.73
C GLY A 166 -6.54 20.50 -11.53
N PHE A 167 -7.48 20.16 -10.66
CA PHE A 167 -7.87 18.78 -10.41
C PHE A 167 -8.60 18.14 -11.59
N ALA A 168 -9.48 18.88 -12.28
CA ALA A 168 -10.12 18.41 -13.50
C ALA A 168 -9.10 18.17 -14.64
N GLN A 169 -8.09 19.05 -14.76
CA GLN A 169 -6.99 18.88 -15.71
C GLN A 169 -6.14 17.64 -15.36
N TRP A 170 -5.82 17.45 -14.08
CA TRP A 170 -5.13 16.25 -13.61
C TRP A 170 -5.90 14.99 -13.96
N SER A 171 -7.20 14.94 -13.63
CA SER A 171 -8.09 13.80 -13.91
C SER A 171 -8.13 13.46 -15.41
N THR A 172 -8.23 14.48 -16.25
CA THR A 172 -8.23 14.31 -17.71
C THR A 172 -6.88 13.78 -18.21
N TRP A 173 -5.76 14.31 -17.70
CA TRP A 173 -4.42 13.95 -18.14
C TRP A 173 -4.06 12.51 -17.74
N VAL A 174 -4.39 12.08 -16.52
CA VAL A 174 -4.12 10.70 -16.07
C VAL A 174 -4.95 9.67 -16.84
N GLY A 175 -6.18 10.02 -17.27
CA GLY A 175 -7.01 9.17 -18.12
C GLY A 175 -6.55 9.09 -19.59
N ALA A 176 -5.86 10.11 -20.10
CA ALA A 176 -5.51 10.19 -21.51
C ALA A 176 -4.31 9.28 -21.91
N PRO A 177 -4.25 8.73 -23.13
CA PRO A 177 -3.04 8.08 -23.64
C PRO A 177 -1.84 9.05 -23.62
N HIS A 178 -0.64 8.53 -23.33
CA HIS A 178 0.57 9.34 -23.25
C HIS A 178 1.79 8.57 -23.80
N PRO A 179 2.74 9.22 -24.51
CA PRO A 179 3.90 8.55 -25.09
C PRO A 179 4.99 8.17 -24.06
N LEU A 180 4.96 8.75 -22.86
CA LEU A 180 5.86 8.34 -21.77
C LEU A 180 5.66 6.86 -21.40
N PRO A 181 6.73 6.17 -20.95
CA PRO A 181 6.57 4.90 -20.25
C PRO A 181 5.61 5.04 -19.05
N ARG A 182 4.96 3.93 -18.69
CA ARG A 182 3.88 3.95 -17.70
C ARG A 182 4.36 4.47 -16.35
N ILE A 183 5.57 4.07 -15.93
CA ILE A 183 6.17 4.55 -14.68
C ILE A 183 6.38 6.07 -14.69
N GLY A 184 6.88 6.65 -15.79
CA GLY A 184 7.04 8.10 -15.90
C GLY A 184 5.69 8.82 -15.80
N LYS A 185 4.67 8.29 -16.49
CA LYS A 185 3.31 8.87 -16.41
C LYS A 185 2.74 8.81 -14.98
N ILE A 186 2.90 7.68 -14.30
CA ILE A 186 2.49 7.49 -12.91
C ILE A 186 3.23 8.46 -11.99
N ALA A 187 4.55 8.59 -12.15
CA ALA A 187 5.38 9.51 -11.37
C ALA A 187 4.87 10.95 -11.49
N LEU A 188 4.56 11.42 -12.71
CA LEU A 188 4.05 12.78 -12.92
C LEU A 188 2.63 12.96 -12.34
N GLY A 189 1.77 11.97 -12.49
CA GLY A 189 0.45 11.97 -11.86
C GLY A 189 0.54 12.05 -10.34
N HIS A 190 1.46 11.30 -9.73
CA HIS A 190 1.75 11.34 -8.28
C HIS A 190 2.21 12.73 -7.85
N LEU A 191 3.23 13.28 -8.53
CA LEU A 191 3.77 14.61 -8.22
C LEU A 191 2.70 15.70 -8.27
N ASN A 192 1.94 15.73 -9.36
CA ASN A 192 0.93 16.75 -9.55
C ASN A 192 -0.21 16.62 -8.55
N LEU A 193 -0.64 15.40 -8.23
CA LEU A 193 -1.65 15.16 -7.20
C LEU A 193 -1.16 15.61 -5.81
N ALA A 194 0.09 15.32 -5.46
CA ALA A 194 0.70 15.80 -4.22
C ALA A 194 0.77 17.33 -4.15
N LEU A 195 1.07 18.01 -5.27
CA LEU A 195 1.11 19.47 -5.35
C LEU A 195 -0.27 20.14 -5.37
N LEU A 196 -1.30 19.46 -5.90
CA LEU A 196 -2.68 19.93 -5.88
C LEU A 196 -3.26 19.83 -4.46
N ASP A 197 -3.02 18.69 -3.81
CA ASP A 197 -3.59 18.28 -2.52
C ASP A 197 -5.10 18.58 -2.44
N PRO A 198 -5.93 17.88 -3.24
CA PRO A 198 -7.29 18.32 -3.50
C PRO A 198 -8.25 18.13 -2.33
N PHE A 199 -7.98 17.20 -1.43
CA PHE A 199 -8.90 16.81 -0.35
C PHE A 199 -8.23 16.92 1.02
N GLU A 200 -8.95 17.51 1.99
CA GLU A 200 -8.45 17.68 3.36
C GLU A 200 -8.22 16.34 4.05
N GLY A 201 -7.11 16.20 4.78
CA GLY A 201 -6.84 15.03 5.62
C GLY A 201 -6.46 13.76 4.85
N THR A 202 -6.20 13.86 3.54
CA THR A 202 -5.71 12.75 2.73
C THR A 202 -4.19 12.70 2.63
N GLY A 203 -3.54 13.87 2.58
CA GLY A 203 -2.08 14.00 2.61
C GLY A 203 -1.39 13.11 1.57
N ARG A 204 -0.34 12.40 1.99
CA ARG A 204 0.44 11.52 1.09
C ARG A 204 -0.27 10.21 0.74
N TYR A 205 -1.39 9.88 1.38
CA TYR A 205 -2.14 8.65 1.07
C TYR A 205 -2.70 8.70 -0.34
N LEU A 206 -3.25 9.84 -0.75
CA LEU A 206 -3.94 9.93 -2.02
C LEU A 206 -2.99 9.73 -3.22
N PRO A 207 -1.80 10.37 -3.28
CA PRO A 207 -0.81 10.07 -4.33
C PRO A 207 -0.29 8.63 -4.32
N VAL A 208 -0.11 8.02 -3.15
CA VAL A 208 0.32 6.61 -3.01
C VAL A 208 -0.75 5.65 -3.51
N ILE A 209 -2.00 5.84 -3.08
CA ILE A 209 -3.15 5.05 -3.53
C ILE A 209 -3.33 5.20 -5.04
N TYR A 210 -3.28 6.43 -5.57
CA TYR A 210 -3.29 6.68 -7.02
C TYR A 210 -2.22 5.84 -7.73
N SER A 211 -0.98 5.90 -7.27
CA SER A 211 0.15 5.20 -7.91
C SER A 211 -0.04 3.70 -7.89
N SER A 212 -0.46 3.16 -6.75
CA SER A 212 -0.74 1.73 -6.56
C SER A 212 -1.86 1.24 -7.48
N LEU A 213 -2.99 1.96 -7.54
CA LEU A 213 -4.11 1.63 -8.41
C LEU A 213 -3.76 1.76 -9.89
N GLU A 214 -3.01 2.79 -10.26
CA GLU A 214 -2.63 3.04 -11.65
C GLU A 214 -1.61 2.00 -12.16
N MET A 215 -0.72 1.50 -11.30
CA MET A 215 0.13 0.35 -11.64
C MET A 215 -0.70 -0.91 -11.94
N VAL A 216 -1.78 -1.15 -11.19
CA VAL A 216 -2.69 -2.27 -11.47
C VAL A 216 -3.49 -2.04 -12.74
N ARG A 217 -4.16 -0.88 -12.85
CA ARG A 217 -5.01 -0.53 -14.00
C ARG A 217 -4.24 -0.53 -15.33
N SER A 218 -2.98 -0.08 -15.33
CA SER A 218 -2.14 -0.05 -16.52
C SER A 218 -1.50 -1.41 -16.88
N GLY A 219 -1.74 -2.44 -16.07
CA GLY A 219 -1.20 -3.80 -16.26
C GLY A 219 0.28 -3.95 -15.90
N LEU A 220 0.89 -2.95 -15.26
CA LEU A 220 2.23 -3.08 -14.69
C LEU A 220 2.26 -4.06 -13.52
N LEU A 221 1.18 -4.11 -12.75
CA LEU A 221 0.95 -5.07 -11.68
C LEU A 221 -0.40 -5.77 -11.86
N ARG A 222 -0.53 -7.01 -11.37
CA ARG A 222 -1.83 -7.70 -11.34
C ARG A 222 -2.67 -7.34 -10.12
N GLU A 223 -2.00 -7.08 -9.01
CA GLU A 223 -2.57 -6.77 -7.70
C GLU A 223 -1.68 -5.73 -7.00
N GLN A 224 -2.16 -5.11 -5.91
CA GLN A 224 -1.42 -4.09 -5.16
C GLN A 224 -0.36 -4.73 -4.26
N VAL A 225 0.76 -5.13 -4.86
CA VAL A 225 1.83 -5.90 -4.20
C VAL A 225 3.12 -5.10 -4.00
N LEU A 226 3.06 -3.78 -4.21
CA LEU A 226 4.19 -2.86 -4.06
C LEU A 226 3.88 -1.81 -2.97
N PRO A 227 4.49 -1.91 -1.77
CA PRO A 227 4.26 -0.94 -0.70
C PRO A 227 5.14 0.29 -0.88
N MET A 228 4.70 1.29 -1.63
CA MET A 228 5.49 2.50 -1.93
C MET A 228 5.67 3.43 -0.72
N SER A 229 4.74 3.44 0.25
CA SER A 229 4.87 4.31 1.43
C SER A 229 6.15 4.11 2.22
N SER A 230 6.61 2.88 2.41
CA SER A 230 7.81 2.61 3.23
C SER A 230 9.05 3.27 2.61
N TRP A 231 9.20 3.15 1.29
CA TRP A 231 10.32 3.75 0.59
C TRP A 231 10.25 5.28 0.60
N LEU A 232 9.05 5.85 0.41
CA LEU A 232 8.84 7.29 0.46
C LEU A 232 9.07 7.89 1.86
N ASP A 233 8.78 7.12 2.92
CA ASP A 233 9.04 7.55 4.30
C ASP A 233 10.54 7.58 4.61
N GLU A 234 11.26 6.51 4.26
CA GLU A 234 12.72 6.45 4.39
C GLU A 234 13.45 7.54 3.60
N HIS A 235 12.87 7.93 2.46
CA HIS A 235 13.42 8.97 1.58
C HIS A 235 12.61 10.27 1.69
N ALA A 236 11.94 10.53 2.83
CA ALA A 236 11.06 11.70 2.96
C ALA A 236 11.80 13.02 2.72
N GLY A 237 13.07 13.13 3.12
CA GLY A 237 13.92 14.29 2.81
C GLY A 237 14.05 14.53 1.31
N GLU A 238 14.57 13.52 0.61
CA GLU A 238 14.78 13.57 -0.84
C GLU A 238 13.45 13.75 -1.60
N TYR A 239 12.37 13.10 -1.17
CA TYR A 239 11.03 13.27 -1.75
C TYR A 239 10.61 14.74 -1.79
N HIS A 240 10.74 15.47 -0.68
CA HIS A 240 10.40 16.89 -0.65
C HIS A 240 11.39 17.77 -1.42
N GLU A 241 12.67 17.41 -1.42
CA GLU A 241 13.69 18.10 -2.22
C GLU A 241 13.40 17.97 -3.71
N GLN A 242 13.03 16.78 -4.21
CA GLN A 242 12.68 16.55 -5.60
C GLN A 242 11.41 17.31 -5.99
N ILE A 243 10.36 17.29 -5.14
CA ILE A 243 9.15 18.08 -5.37
C ILE A 243 9.49 19.57 -5.44
N ARG A 244 10.28 20.07 -4.50
CA ARG A 244 10.71 21.47 -4.45
C ARG A 244 11.52 21.85 -5.69
N ALA A 245 12.47 21.02 -6.07
CA ALA A 245 13.29 21.25 -7.26
C ALA A 245 12.40 21.44 -8.50
N VAL A 246 11.37 20.60 -8.69
CA VAL A 246 10.44 20.75 -9.81
C VAL A 246 9.61 22.03 -9.70
N VAL A 247 9.13 22.38 -8.50
CA VAL A 247 8.38 23.63 -8.26
C VAL A 247 9.24 24.86 -8.58
N ASP A 248 10.52 24.83 -8.24
CA ASP A 248 11.50 25.90 -8.46
C ASP A 248 12.02 25.95 -9.92
N GLY A 249 11.49 25.11 -10.80
CA GLY A 249 11.81 25.10 -12.23
C GLY A 249 12.96 24.17 -12.62
N GLY A 250 13.35 23.27 -11.73
CA GLY A 250 14.31 22.20 -11.97
C GLY A 250 13.80 21.09 -12.90
N PRO A 251 14.69 20.13 -13.23
CA PRO A 251 14.43 19.06 -14.20
C PRO A 251 13.39 18.06 -13.71
N ILE A 252 12.33 17.84 -14.49
CA ILE A 252 11.26 16.90 -14.15
C ILE A 252 11.71 15.43 -14.30
N GLU A 253 12.72 15.19 -15.12
CA GLU A 253 13.35 13.89 -15.30
C GLU A 253 13.99 13.36 -14.02
N LYS A 254 14.48 14.24 -13.13
CA LYS A 254 15.04 13.83 -11.83
C LYS A 254 13.99 13.29 -10.88
N TRP A 255 12.81 13.88 -10.89
CA TRP A 255 11.66 13.33 -10.18
C TRP A 255 11.25 11.95 -10.74
N ILE A 256 11.21 11.81 -12.07
CA ILE A 256 10.87 10.53 -12.71
C ILE A 256 11.91 9.45 -12.35
N GLU A 257 13.20 9.79 -12.39
CA GLU A 257 14.30 8.91 -11.99
C GLU A 257 14.17 8.47 -10.53
N PHE A 258 13.99 9.43 -9.61
CA PHE A 258 13.76 9.16 -8.19
C PHE A 258 12.58 8.20 -7.97
N PHE A 259 11.41 8.51 -8.55
CA PHE A 259 10.23 7.67 -8.40
C PHE A 259 10.45 6.26 -8.99
N ALA A 260 11.05 6.16 -10.17
CA ALA A 260 11.32 4.88 -10.82
C ALA A 260 12.33 4.04 -10.04
N ASP A 261 13.35 4.66 -9.42
CA ASP A 261 14.26 3.96 -8.53
C ASP A 261 13.58 3.46 -7.27
N GLY A 262 12.66 4.23 -6.68
CA GLY A 262 11.83 3.77 -5.58
C GLY A 262 10.99 2.54 -5.94
N VAL A 263 10.32 2.57 -7.10
CA VAL A 263 9.58 1.43 -7.64
C VAL A 263 10.48 0.20 -7.80
N ARG A 264 11.66 0.38 -8.40
CA ARG A 264 12.64 -0.69 -8.63
C ARG A 264 13.15 -1.30 -7.33
N LEU A 265 13.58 -0.46 -6.39
CA LEU A 265 14.13 -0.91 -5.11
C LEU A 265 13.06 -1.61 -4.27
N GLN A 266 11.86 -1.07 -4.26
CA GLN A 266 10.75 -1.65 -3.51
C GLN A 266 10.26 -2.96 -4.13
N ALA A 267 10.26 -3.08 -5.46
CA ALA A 267 9.96 -4.35 -6.11
C ALA A 267 10.97 -5.44 -5.74
N ARG A 268 12.27 -5.10 -5.70
CA ARG A 268 13.33 -6.02 -5.25
C ARG A 268 13.21 -6.37 -3.77
N ALA A 269 12.79 -5.44 -2.92
CA ALA A 269 12.52 -5.73 -1.51
C ALA A 269 11.37 -6.74 -1.39
N GLN A 270 10.28 -6.56 -2.13
CA GLN A 270 9.17 -7.51 -2.15
C GLN A 270 9.57 -8.89 -2.70
N LEU A 271 10.46 -8.98 -3.68
CA LEU A 271 11.01 -10.27 -4.12
C LEU A 271 11.76 -10.99 -2.99
N ARG A 272 12.63 -10.28 -2.25
CA ARG A 272 13.32 -10.86 -1.08
C ARG A 272 12.34 -11.28 0.01
N LEU A 273 11.30 -10.48 0.27
CA LEU A 273 10.23 -10.84 1.21
C LEU A 273 9.59 -12.17 0.84
N ILE A 274 9.29 -12.38 -0.44
CA ILE A 274 8.69 -13.62 -0.91
C ILE A 274 9.62 -14.81 -0.62
N ASP A 275 10.92 -14.69 -0.92
CA ASP A 275 11.89 -15.76 -0.65
C ASP A 275 12.05 -16.05 0.85
N GLU A 276 12.04 -15.00 1.69
CA GLU A 276 12.09 -15.13 3.15
C GLU A 276 10.83 -15.80 3.71
N LEU A 277 9.66 -15.44 3.19
CA LEU A 277 8.38 -16.04 3.57
C LEU A 277 8.28 -17.50 3.15
N ASP A 278 8.76 -17.87 1.97
CA ASP A 278 8.83 -19.26 1.52
C ASP A 278 9.75 -20.08 2.43
N SER A 279 10.94 -19.55 2.74
CA SER A 279 11.88 -20.18 3.68
C SER A 279 11.31 -20.31 5.10
N LEU A 280 10.52 -19.33 5.54
CA LEU A 280 9.83 -19.38 6.83
C LEU A 280 8.70 -20.41 6.82
N CYS A 281 7.96 -20.52 5.72
CA CYS A 281 6.90 -21.51 5.53
C CYS A 281 7.42 -22.93 5.75
N GLU A 282 8.56 -23.27 5.15
CA GLU A 282 9.19 -24.58 5.32
C GLU A 282 9.53 -24.87 6.79
N LYS A 283 10.10 -23.89 7.50
CA LYS A 283 10.44 -24.01 8.92
C LYS A 283 9.19 -24.18 9.79
N LEU A 284 8.11 -23.46 9.50
CA LEU A 284 6.86 -23.56 10.23
C LEU A 284 6.15 -24.89 9.96
N LEU A 285 6.22 -25.41 8.73
CA LEU A 285 5.69 -26.73 8.37
C LEU A 285 6.42 -27.85 9.10
N ASP A 286 7.76 -27.81 9.16
CA ASP A 286 8.54 -28.79 9.94
C ASP A 286 8.32 -28.63 11.45
N ARG A 287 8.15 -27.41 11.97
CA ARG A 287 7.85 -27.21 13.40
C ARG A 287 6.48 -27.75 13.79
N ALA A 288 5.44 -27.42 13.02
CA ALA A 288 4.08 -27.80 13.35
C ALA A 288 3.92 -29.33 13.29
N LYS A 289 4.39 -29.94 12.20
CA LYS A 289 4.06 -31.33 11.78
C LYS A 289 2.55 -31.62 11.88
N GLY A 290 2.13 -32.79 11.42
CA GLY A 290 0.76 -33.26 11.62
C GLY A 290 -0.06 -33.37 10.34
N SER A 291 -1.38 -33.25 10.47
CA SER A 291 -2.31 -33.63 9.41
C SER A 291 -2.24 -32.70 8.19
N PRO A 292 -2.72 -33.13 7.01
CA PRO A 292 -2.82 -32.26 5.83
C PRO A 292 -3.58 -30.95 6.09
N THR A 293 -4.57 -30.99 7.00
CA THR A 293 -5.30 -29.78 7.42
C THR A 293 -4.39 -28.80 8.16
N VAL A 294 -3.53 -29.28 9.07
CA VAL A 294 -2.56 -28.44 9.79
C VAL A 294 -1.57 -27.83 8.81
N GLN A 295 -0.99 -28.63 7.91
CA GLN A 295 -0.06 -28.15 6.89
C GLN A 295 -0.68 -27.07 6.00
N ARG A 296 -1.94 -27.28 5.57
CA ARG A 296 -2.67 -26.30 4.76
C ARG A 296 -2.93 -24.99 5.51
N VAL A 297 -3.20 -25.05 6.82
CA VAL A 297 -3.37 -23.85 7.64
C VAL A 297 -2.04 -23.12 7.83
N VAL A 298 -0.96 -23.84 8.14
CA VAL A 298 0.39 -23.25 8.29
C VAL A 298 0.83 -22.54 7.01
N ALA A 299 0.66 -23.17 5.85
CA ALA A 299 0.99 -22.54 4.57
C ALA A 299 0.19 -21.25 4.32
N GLY A 300 -1.07 -21.19 4.77
CA GLY A 300 -1.87 -19.97 4.66
C GLY A 300 -1.56 -18.89 5.68
N LEU A 301 -0.90 -19.21 6.81
CA LEU A 301 -0.48 -18.19 7.79
C LEU A 301 0.56 -17.24 7.20
N ILE A 302 1.27 -17.64 6.14
CA ILE A 302 2.24 -16.78 5.43
C ILE A 302 1.59 -15.53 4.84
N THR A 303 0.34 -15.63 4.40
CA THR A 303 -0.42 -14.51 3.82
C THR A 303 -1.60 -14.08 4.70
N ALA A 304 -1.81 -14.75 5.84
CA ALA A 304 -2.86 -14.47 6.81
C ALA A 304 -2.32 -14.74 8.23
N PRO A 305 -1.31 -13.96 8.69
CA PRO A 305 -0.57 -14.26 9.92
C PRO A 305 -1.41 -14.12 11.18
N VAL A 306 -2.53 -13.39 11.13
CA VAL A 306 -3.49 -13.30 12.23
C VAL A 306 -4.76 -14.05 11.85
N THR A 307 -5.25 -14.90 12.75
CA THR A 307 -6.40 -15.75 12.50
C THR A 307 -7.27 -15.95 13.74
N SER A 308 -8.40 -16.61 13.57
CA SER A 308 -9.29 -17.05 14.64
C SER A 308 -9.93 -18.38 14.24
N ASN A 309 -10.53 -19.10 15.20
CA ASN A 309 -11.26 -20.33 14.87
C ASN A 309 -12.29 -20.09 13.77
N ARG A 310 -13.07 -18.99 13.85
CA ARG A 310 -14.07 -18.61 12.85
C ARG A 310 -13.43 -18.32 11.48
N ALA A 311 -12.32 -17.59 11.47
CA ALA A 311 -11.60 -17.30 10.23
C ALA A 311 -11.10 -18.60 9.56
N LEU A 312 -10.62 -19.57 10.35
CA LEU A 312 -10.23 -20.88 9.82
C LEU A 312 -11.43 -21.67 9.28
N GLU A 313 -12.58 -21.62 9.94
CA GLU A 313 -13.81 -22.26 9.45
C GLU A 313 -14.21 -21.69 8.08
N ALA A 314 -14.28 -20.36 7.96
CA ALA A 314 -14.63 -19.68 6.72
C ALA A 314 -13.60 -19.94 5.60
N MET A 315 -12.32 -19.79 5.90
CA MET A 315 -11.24 -19.85 4.90
C MET A 315 -10.97 -21.29 4.39
N TYR A 316 -11.22 -22.31 5.22
CA TYR A 316 -10.84 -23.69 4.92
C TYR A 316 -12.01 -24.67 4.88
N GLY A 317 -13.24 -24.20 5.11
CA GLY A 317 -14.46 -25.01 5.09
C GLY A 317 -14.46 -26.12 6.14
N MET A 318 -13.80 -25.90 7.29
CA MET A 318 -13.68 -26.89 8.35
C MET A 318 -14.69 -26.62 9.48
N ALA A 319 -15.07 -27.66 10.21
CA ALA A 319 -15.95 -27.52 11.38
C ALA A 319 -15.22 -26.84 12.56
N ASN A 320 -15.95 -26.08 13.38
CA ASN A 320 -15.44 -25.40 14.59
C ASN A 320 -14.57 -26.28 15.50
N ARG A 321 -14.97 -27.55 15.70
CA ARG A 321 -14.19 -28.51 16.49
C ARG A 321 -12.82 -28.77 15.88
N THR A 322 -12.74 -28.91 14.56
CA THR A 322 -11.48 -29.09 13.82
C THR A 322 -10.64 -27.82 13.89
N ALA A 323 -11.24 -26.65 13.69
CA ALA A 323 -10.54 -25.37 13.81
C ALA A 323 -9.90 -25.20 15.21
N THR A 324 -10.66 -25.53 16.26
CA THR A 324 -10.17 -25.49 17.65
C THR A 324 -9.03 -26.49 17.92
N GLN A 325 -9.06 -27.67 17.30
CA GLN A 325 -7.97 -28.64 17.41
C GLN A 325 -6.71 -28.16 16.69
N VAL A 326 -6.87 -27.56 15.51
CA VAL A 326 -5.74 -27.00 14.74
C VAL A 326 -5.11 -25.82 15.46
N THR A 327 -5.89 -24.86 15.95
CA THR A 327 -5.33 -23.70 16.68
C THR A 327 -4.60 -24.13 17.94
N ARG A 328 -5.19 -25.04 18.73
CA ARG A 328 -4.51 -25.57 19.92
C ARG A 328 -3.21 -26.31 19.59
N HIS A 329 -3.20 -27.09 18.51
CA HIS A 329 -1.98 -27.77 18.05
C HIS A 329 -0.90 -26.74 17.69
N LEU A 330 -1.26 -25.72 16.91
CA LEU A 330 -0.32 -24.68 16.49
C LEU A 330 0.18 -23.81 17.64
N GLU A 331 -0.67 -23.51 18.63
CA GLU A 331 -0.27 -22.88 19.90
C GLU A 331 0.75 -23.75 20.65
N ASN A 332 0.46 -25.04 20.83
CA ASN A 332 1.36 -25.98 21.53
C ASN A 332 2.73 -26.13 20.83
N THR A 333 2.76 -26.00 19.50
CA THR A 333 4.00 -26.05 18.72
C THR A 333 4.73 -24.71 18.63
N GLY A 334 4.19 -23.63 19.23
CA GLY A 334 4.77 -22.29 19.16
C GLY A 334 4.76 -21.69 17.75
N VAL A 335 3.79 -22.07 16.92
CA VAL A 335 3.54 -21.45 15.60
C VAL A 335 2.54 -20.30 15.74
N LEU A 336 1.57 -20.45 16.65
CA LEU A 336 0.60 -19.41 16.98
C LEU A 336 0.76 -18.97 18.42
N GLU A 337 0.52 -17.69 18.66
CA GLU A 337 0.42 -17.08 19.98
C GLU A 337 -0.95 -16.46 20.17
N ASN A 338 -1.47 -16.54 21.39
CA ASN A 338 -2.76 -15.96 21.73
C ASN A 338 -2.61 -14.46 21.98
N LEU A 339 -3.22 -13.61 21.15
CA LEU A 339 -3.19 -12.16 21.31
C LEU A 339 -4.19 -11.65 22.39
N GLY A 340 -4.84 -12.56 23.13
CA GLY A 340 -5.84 -12.23 24.13
C GLY A 340 -7.26 -12.15 23.56
N GLY A 341 -8.25 -12.12 24.46
CA GLY A 341 -9.69 -12.08 24.12
C GLY A 341 -10.55 -13.00 25.00
N LYS A 342 -11.86 -12.74 25.06
CA LYS A 342 -12.82 -13.61 25.76
C LYS A 342 -12.82 -15.02 25.15
N SER A 343 -13.17 -16.06 25.92
CA SER A 343 -13.00 -17.48 25.52
C SER A 343 -13.66 -17.88 24.19
N TYR A 344 -14.74 -17.21 23.79
CA TYR A 344 -15.47 -17.46 22.55
C TYR A 344 -14.86 -16.76 21.32
N ASN A 345 -13.82 -15.95 21.50
CA ASN A 345 -13.35 -15.03 20.45
C ASN A 345 -11.83 -14.82 20.47
N LYS A 346 -11.09 -15.90 20.69
CA LYS A 346 -9.62 -15.87 20.71
C LYS A 346 -9.09 -15.51 19.32
N VAL A 347 -8.22 -14.51 19.28
CA VAL A 347 -7.42 -14.14 18.12
C VAL A 347 -6.02 -14.70 18.33
N PHE A 348 -5.45 -15.26 17.28
CA PHE A 348 -4.13 -15.86 17.28
C PHE A 348 -3.25 -15.21 16.23
N ALA A 349 -1.97 -15.05 16.51
CA ALA A 349 -0.99 -14.52 15.58
C ALA A 349 0.20 -15.45 15.41
N CYS A 350 0.71 -15.53 14.19
CA CYS A 350 2.00 -16.13 13.88
C CYS A 350 3.06 -15.02 13.93
N GLN A 351 3.64 -14.82 15.13
CA GLN A 351 4.55 -13.69 15.38
C GLN A 351 5.73 -13.68 14.42
N SER A 352 6.34 -14.84 14.15
CA SER A 352 7.47 -14.93 13.21
C SER A 352 7.15 -14.46 11.79
N VAL A 353 5.90 -14.58 11.33
CA VAL A 353 5.48 -14.07 10.02
C VAL A 353 5.24 -12.57 10.09
N LEU A 354 4.61 -12.08 11.17
CA LEU A 354 4.43 -10.64 11.40
C LEU A 354 5.78 -9.91 11.45
N ASP A 355 6.77 -10.48 12.13
CA ASP A 355 8.12 -9.92 12.23
C ASP A 355 8.75 -9.77 10.84
N VAL A 356 8.62 -10.76 9.96
CA VAL A 356 9.13 -10.69 8.58
C VAL A 356 8.44 -9.58 7.78
N TYR A 357 7.14 -9.37 7.94
CA TYR A 357 6.44 -8.25 7.30
C TYR A 357 6.80 -6.88 7.89
N ALA A 358 7.14 -6.82 9.18
CA ALA A 358 7.49 -5.58 9.89
C ALA A 358 8.95 -5.17 9.69
N LEU A 359 9.89 -6.11 9.57
CA LEU A 359 11.34 -5.88 9.46
C LEU A 359 11.80 -5.39 8.07
N GLN A 360 10.89 -5.30 7.10
CA GLN A 360 11.21 -4.88 5.73
C GLN A 360 10.86 -3.41 5.42
N THR A 361 10.96 -2.50 6.39
CA THR A 361 11.43 -1.14 6.08
C THR A 361 12.87 -1.31 5.58
N PRO A 362 13.20 -1.03 4.30
CA PRO A 362 14.57 -1.11 3.82
C PRO A 362 15.55 -0.44 4.80
N SER A 363 16.34 -1.25 5.52
CA SER A 363 17.59 -0.72 6.06
C SER A 363 18.43 -0.28 4.85
N PRO A 364 18.86 1.00 4.79
CA PRO A 364 19.70 1.44 3.69
C PRO A 364 20.92 0.51 3.60
N PRO A 365 21.32 0.09 2.39
CA PRO A 365 22.46 -0.81 2.25
C PRO A 365 23.67 -0.19 2.96
N GLU A 366 24.36 -0.98 3.80
CA GLU A 366 25.52 -0.49 4.57
C GLU A 366 26.63 0.10 3.68
N SER A 367 26.59 -0.19 2.36
CA SER A 367 27.38 0.50 1.33
C SER A 367 26.84 0.25 -0.09
N ASP A 368 27.24 1.09 -1.05
CA ASP A 368 27.00 0.94 -2.50
C ASP A 368 27.38 -0.45 -3.06
N LYS A 369 28.32 -1.15 -2.40
CA LYS A 369 28.75 -2.49 -2.83
C LYS A 369 27.70 -3.58 -2.59
N ALA A 370 26.77 -3.39 -1.65
CA ALA A 370 25.72 -4.37 -1.34
C ALA A 370 24.61 -4.43 -2.41
N VAL A 371 24.54 -3.44 -3.30
CA VAL A 371 23.51 -3.32 -4.36
C VAL A 371 23.79 -4.24 -5.57
N PHE A 372 25.03 -4.70 -5.74
CA PHE A 372 25.50 -5.37 -6.96
C PHE A 372 26.11 -6.75 -6.77
N LEU A 373 25.92 -7.41 -5.63
CA LEU A 373 26.40 -8.78 -5.46
C LEU A 373 25.46 -9.79 -6.13
N PRO A 374 25.96 -10.70 -6.99
CA PRO A 374 25.19 -11.85 -7.45
C PRO A 374 24.89 -12.79 -6.26
N PRO A 375 23.79 -13.57 -6.32
CA PRO A 375 23.40 -14.45 -5.22
C PRO A 375 24.55 -15.39 -4.85
N ALA A 376 24.86 -15.48 -3.56
CA ALA A 376 25.90 -16.36 -3.05
C ALA A 376 25.50 -17.83 -3.29
N ASN A 377 26.44 -18.61 -3.83
CA ASN A 377 26.31 -20.05 -4.11
C ASN A 377 25.95 -20.90 -2.89
#